data_AF-A0A822B5K5-F1
#
_entry.id   AF-A0A822B5K5-F1
#
_cell.length_a   1.000
_cell.length_b   1.000
_cell.length_c   1.000
_cell.angle_alpha   90.00
_cell.angle_beta   90.00
_cell.angle_gamma   90.00
#
_symmetry.space_group_name_H-M   'P 1'
#
loop_
_entity.id
_entity.type
_entity.pdbx_description
1 polymer ?
#
loop_
_entity_poly.entity_id
_entity_poly.type
_entity_poly.pdbx_seq_one_letter_code
_entity_poly.pdbx_strand_id
1 'polypeptide(L)'
;MGLLSEGVPLSWNEIKLALEQIRNYALDQLIRVFHKYKNRQKDIFTWGDEVELILVRFDHENKNVQLLLKGHQLLPILLELNNKIDDGECRIAWHPEACDFVVEGVPFQPYGFLP
;
A
#
# COMPACT_ATOMS: atom_id res chain seq x y z
N MET A 1 0.50 -1.78 0.02
CA MET A 1 -0.14 -1.25 1.26
C MET A 1 -1.56 -0.68 1.08
N GLY A 2 -2.63 -1.40 1.44
CA GLY A 2 -4.03 -1.00 1.18
C GLY A 2 -4.92 -0.74 2.41
N LEU A 3 -4.80 0.44 3.04
CA LEU A 3 -5.91 1.25 3.60
C LEU A 3 -5.34 2.52 4.26
N LEU A 4 -5.34 3.64 3.55
CA LEU A 4 -5.25 4.97 4.17
C LEU A 4 -6.66 5.54 4.29
N SER A 5 -7.30 5.33 5.44
CA SER A 5 -8.54 6.05 5.77
C SER A 5 -8.18 7.41 6.36
N GLU A 6 -8.82 8.47 5.88
CA GLU A 6 -8.72 9.79 6.51
C GLU A 6 -9.20 9.72 7.97
N GLY A 7 -8.42 10.29 8.87
CA GLY A 7 -8.70 10.30 10.30
C GLY A 7 -7.83 11.31 11.03
N VAL A 8 -8.13 11.56 12.30
CA VAL A 8 -7.31 12.44 13.15
C VAL A 8 -6.32 11.57 13.91
N PRO A 9 -5.01 11.66 13.64
CA PRO A 9 -4.02 10.89 14.38
C PRO A 9 -3.95 11.40 15.82
N LEU A 10 -3.85 10.48 16.77
CA LEU A 10 -3.55 10.81 18.15
C LEU A 10 -2.09 11.28 18.25
N SER A 11 -1.82 12.27 19.10
CA SER A 11 -0.46 12.66 19.47
C SER A 11 0.23 11.54 20.27
N TRP A 12 1.55 11.60 20.35
CA TRP A 12 2.34 10.63 21.13
C TRP A 12 1.88 10.53 22.59
N ASN A 13 1.56 11.66 23.23
CA ASN A 13 1.12 11.69 24.62
C ASN A 13 -0.26 11.04 24.79
N GLU A 14 -1.18 11.24 23.85
CA GLU A 14 -2.50 10.61 23.85
C GLU A 14 -2.39 9.10 23.60
N ILE A 15 -1.59 8.66 22.62
CA ILE A 15 -1.34 7.24 22.33
C ILE A 15 -0.77 6.53 23.56
N LYS A 16 0.17 7.17 24.26
CA LYS A 16 0.83 6.59 25.44
C LYS A 16 -0.16 6.18 26.53
N LEU A 17 -1.24 6.95 26.70
CA LEU A 17 -2.31 6.65 27.65
C LEU A 17 -3.18 5.47 27.21
N ALA A 18 -3.27 5.20 25.91
CA ALA A 18 -4.08 4.13 25.32
C ALA A 18 -3.29 2.85 25.00
N LEU A 19 -1.97 2.81 25.19
CA LEU A 19 -1.10 1.70 24.75
C LEU A 19 -1.55 0.31 25.23
N GLU A 20 -1.95 0.22 26.49
CA GLU A 20 -2.40 -1.05 27.07
C GLU A 20 -3.70 -1.54 26.43
N GLN A 21 -4.65 -0.62 26.22
CA GLN A 21 -5.91 -0.92 25.55
C GLN A 21 -5.69 -1.35 24.10
N ILE A 22 -4.84 -0.62 23.35
CA ILE A 22 -4.47 -0.96 21.96
C ILE A 22 -3.86 -2.36 21.90
N ARG A 23 -2.95 -2.69 22.82
CA ARG A 23 -2.31 -4.01 22.89
C ARG A 23 -3.33 -5.12 23.15
N ASN A 24 -4.24 -4.91 24.09
CA ASN A 24 -5.28 -5.90 24.41
C ASN A 24 -6.21 -6.15 23.21
N TYR A 25 -6.64 -5.09 22.51
CA TYR A 25 -7.43 -5.22 21.29
C TYR A 25 -6.68 -5.93 20.17
N ALA A 26 -5.39 -5.62 19.98
CA ALA A 26 -4.58 -6.29 18.97
C ALA A 26 -4.44 -7.79 19.26
N LEU A 27 -4.23 -8.17 20.51
CA LEU A 27 -4.16 -9.58 20.93
C LEU A 27 -5.49 -10.30 20.70
N ASP A 28 -6.61 -9.70 21.08
CA ASP A 28 -7.94 -10.27 20.85
C ASP A 28 -8.22 -10.48 19.36
N GLN A 29 -7.88 -9.50 18.52
CA GLN A 29 -8.03 -9.60 17.06
C GLN A 29 -7.13 -10.71 16.49
N LEU A 30 -5.87 -10.77 16.91
CA LEU A 30 -4.93 -11.81 16.49
C LEU A 30 -5.44 -13.21 16.83
N ILE A 31 -5.91 -13.43 18.08
CA ILE A 31 -6.46 -14.71 18.52
C ILE A 31 -7.70 -15.09 17.70
N ARG A 32 -8.60 -14.12 17.44
CA ARG A 32 -9.80 -14.35 16.62
C ARG A 32 -9.44 -14.73 15.19
N VAL A 33 -8.50 -14.03 14.56
CA VAL A 33 -8.02 -14.33 13.20
C VAL A 33 -7.38 -15.72 13.17
N PHE A 34 -6.54 -16.04 14.15
CA PHE A 34 -5.93 -17.36 14.27
C PHE A 34 -6.99 -18.46 14.39
N HIS A 35 -7.95 -18.35 15.33
CA HIS A 35 -9.01 -19.33 15.48
C HIS A 35 -9.88 -19.47 14.24
N LYS A 36 -10.11 -18.38 13.51
CA LYS A 36 -10.89 -18.39 12.26
C LYS A 36 -10.19 -19.15 11.13
N TYR A 37 -8.86 -19.04 11.01
CA TYR A 37 -8.14 -19.56 9.85
C TYR A 37 -7.13 -20.68 10.16
N LYS A 38 -6.95 -21.10 11.42
CA LYS A 38 -5.96 -22.14 11.82
C LYS A 38 -6.11 -23.49 11.11
N ASN A 39 -7.33 -23.81 10.66
CA ASN A 39 -7.64 -25.07 9.98
C ASN A 39 -7.81 -24.89 8.46
N ARG A 40 -7.45 -23.71 7.92
CA ARG A 40 -7.49 -23.44 6.49
C ARG A 40 -6.46 -24.32 5.78
N GLN A 41 -6.88 -25.00 4.71
CA GLN A 41 -6.07 -25.94 3.95
C GLN A 41 -6.41 -25.81 2.46
N LYS A 42 -5.52 -26.31 1.60
CA LYS A 42 -5.68 -26.32 0.13
C LYS A 42 -5.81 -24.92 -0.48
N ASP A 43 -5.09 -23.95 0.08
CA ASP A 43 -4.97 -22.65 -0.55
C ASP A 43 -4.16 -22.75 -1.84
N ILE A 44 -4.56 -21.97 -2.84
CA ILE A 44 -3.80 -21.78 -4.07
C ILE A 44 -2.55 -20.99 -3.71
N PHE A 45 -1.39 -21.42 -4.22
CA PHE A 45 -0.13 -20.70 -4.02
C PHE A 45 -0.12 -19.42 -4.86
N THR A 46 -0.66 -18.36 -4.26
CA THR A 46 -0.65 -17.03 -4.87
C THR A 46 0.50 -16.20 -4.32
N TRP A 47 1.12 -15.38 -5.16
CA TRP A 47 2.22 -14.49 -4.77
C TRP A 47 2.18 -13.18 -5.55
N GLY A 48 2.93 -12.18 -5.12
CA GLY A 48 3.03 -10.88 -5.79
C GLY A 48 4.27 -10.14 -5.31
N ASP A 49 4.77 -9.23 -6.12
CA ASP A 49 5.82 -8.28 -5.75
C ASP A 49 5.21 -6.96 -5.24
N GLU A 50 5.96 -6.23 -4.44
CA GLU A 50 5.68 -4.82 -4.11
C GLU A 50 6.89 -4.00 -4.56
N VAL A 51 6.66 -2.96 -5.36
CA VAL A 51 7.71 -2.15 -5.98
C VAL A 51 7.52 -0.68 -5.66
N GLU A 52 8.52 -0.09 -4.99
CA GLU A 52 8.56 1.34 -4.71
C GLU A 52 9.26 2.12 -5.84
N LEU A 53 8.59 3.14 -6.36
CA LEU A 53 9.10 4.02 -7.42
C LEU A 53 9.41 5.41 -6.86
N ILE A 54 10.65 5.86 -7.05
CA ILE A 54 11.10 7.21 -6.69
C ILE A 54 10.82 8.17 -7.86
N LEU A 55 10.03 9.20 -7.59
CA LEU A 55 9.74 10.28 -8.52
C LEU A 55 10.90 11.29 -8.53
N VAL A 56 11.43 11.54 -9.72
CA VAL A 56 12.53 12.48 -9.94
C VAL A 56 12.18 13.48 -11.04
N ARG A 57 12.68 14.71 -10.89
CA ARG A 57 12.64 15.76 -11.89
C ARG A 57 14.05 16.00 -12.41
N PHE A 58 14.22 15.87 -13.72
CA PHE A 58 15.44 16.22 -14.41
C PHE A 58 15.41 17.69 -14.84
N ASP A 59 16.48 18.41 -14.55
CA ASP A 59 16.78 19.73 -15.08
C ASP A 59 18.02 19.58 -15.98
N HIS A 60 17.79 19.39 -17.27
CA HIS A 60 18.86 19.13 -18.23
C HIS A 60 19.70 20.37 -18.52
N GLU A 61 19.11 21.57 -18.43
CA GLU A 61 19.82 22.84 -18.66
C GLU A 61 20.89 23.06 -17.59
N ASN A 62 20.51 22.86 -16.32
CA ASN A 62 21.42 23.02 -15.19
C ASN A 62 22.14 21.73 -14.79
N LYS A 63 21.94 20.63 -15.53
CA LYS A 63 22.51 19.30 -15.26
C LYS A 63 22.25 18.82 -13.82
N ASN A 64 21.01 18.99 -13.35
CA ASN A 64 20.60 18.67 -11.99
C ASN A 64 19.44 17.66 -11.98
N VAL A 65 19.35 16.86 -10.92
CA VAL A 65 18.26 15.91 -10.69
C VAL A 65 17.79 16.04 -9.25
N GLN A 66 16.48 16.18 -9.05
CA GLN A 66 15.88 16.38 -7.74
C GLN A 66 14.71 15.44 -7.52
N LEU A 67 14.41 15.11 -6.26
CA LEU A 67 13.20 14.39 -5.89
C LEU A 67 11.97 15.25 -6.20
N LEU A 68 10.95 14.62 -6.78
CA LEU A 68 9.70 15.26 -7.12
C LEU A 68 8.65 14.94 -6.06
N LEU A 69 8.39 15.89 -5.15
CA LEU A 69 7.41 15.79 -4.07
C LEU A 69 5.97 15.96 -4.62
N LYS A 70 5.48 14.98 -5.38
CA LYS A 70 4.16 15.00 -6.02
C LYS A 70 3.43 13.65 -6.01
N GLY A 71 3.88 12.70 -5.18
CA GLY A 71 3.30 11.36 -5.05
C GLY A 71 1.80 11.43 -4.77
N HIS A 72 1.38 12.23 -3.78
CA HIS A 72 -0.03 12.42 -3.45
C HIS A 72 -0.88 12.99 -4.61
N GLN A 73 -0.29 13.84 -5.47
CA GLN A 73 -0.98 14.42 -6.63
C GLN A 73 -1.06 13.44 -7.80
N LEU A 74 -0.02 12.61 -7.94
CA LEU A 74 0.09 11.63 -9.01
C LEU A 74 -0.81 10.42 -8.78
N LEU A 75 -0.99 9.99 -7.53
CA LEU A 75 -1.76 8.80 -7.17
C LEU A 75 -3.20 8.79 -7.73
N PRO A 76 -4.03 9.85 -7.59
CA PRO A 76 -5.36 9.88 -8.19
C PRO A 76 -5.34 9.68 -9.71
N ILE A 77 -4.34 10.24 -10.39
CA ILE A 77 -4.16 10.13 -11.84
C ILE A 77 -3.81 8.69 -12.20
N LEU A 78 -2.88 8.06 -11.48
CA LEU A 78 -2.49 6.66 -11.69
C LEU A 78 -3.67 5.71 -11.46
N LEU A 79 -4.48 5.95 -10.42
CA LEU A 79 -5.68 5.17 -10.14
C LEU A 79 -6.75 5.34 -11.23
N GLU A 80 -6.97 6.56 -11.72
CA GLU A 80 -7.90 6.81 -12.83
C GLU A 80 -7.44 6.11 -14.12
N LEU A 81 -6.15 6.19 -14.45
CA LEU A 81 -5.57 5.49 -15.59
C LEU A 81 -5.77 3.97 -15.47
N ASN A 82 -5.53 3.41 -14.28
CA ASN A 82 -5.68 1.99 -14.03
C ASN A 82 -7.14 1.49 -14.11
N ASN A 83 -8.13 2.39 -14.02
CA ASN A 83 -9.55 2.08 -14.23
C ASN A 83 -9.96 2.11 -15.71
N LYS A 84 -9.13 2.68 -16.59
CA LYS A 84 -9.36 2.75 -18.04
C LYS A 84 -8.69 1.63 -18.82
N ILE A 85 -7.87 0.81 -18.15
CA ILE A 85 -7.20 -0.34 -18.75
C ILE A 85 -8.23 -1.46 -18.97
N ASP A 86 -8.27 -2.01 -20.18
CA ASP A 86 -9.19 -3.08 -20.57
C ASP A 86 -8.93 -4.38 -19.78
N ASP A 87 -9.97 -5.21 -19.66
CA ASP A 87 -9.87 -6.53 -19.04
C ASP A 87 -8.90 -7.42 -19.85
N GLY A 88 -7.77 -7.78 -19.24
CA GLY A 88 -6.73 -8.64 -19.83
C GLY A 88 -5.33 -8.02 -19.85
N GLU A 89 -5.22 -6.71 -19.64
CA GLU A 89 -3.94 -6.04 -19.43
C GLU A 89 -3.52 -6.03 -17.95
N CYS A 90 -2.22 -5.95 -17.69
CA CYS A 90 -1.66 -6.00 -16.34
C CYS A 90 -2.00 -4.71 -15.58
N ARG A 91 -3.03 -4.75 -14.75
CA ARG A 91 -3.43 -3.65 -13.87
C ARG A 91 -2.51 -3.60 -12.65
N ILE A 92 -2.16 -2.40 -12.22
CA ILE A 92 -1.31 -2.14 -11.05
C ILE A 92 -2.15 -1.47 -9.98
N ALA A 93 -2.21 -2.04 -8.78
CA ALA A 93 -2.76 -1.36 -7.62
C ALA A 93 -1.70 -0.39 -7.07
N TRP A 94 -1.94 0.91 -7.26
CA TRP A 94 -1.07 1.98 -6.81
C TRP A 94 -1.39 2.40 -5.38
N HIS A 95 -0.37 2.53 -4.55
CA HIS A 95 -0.48 2.93 -3.15
C HIS A 95 0.46 4.09 -2.81
N PRO A 96 0.07 4.96 -1.87
CA PRO A 96 0.95 5.95 -1.27
C PRO A 96 2.01 5.31 -0.37
N GLU A 97 3.14 6.00 -0.27
CA GLU A 97 4.22 5.68 0.66
C GLU A 97 4.53 6.83 1.62
N ALA A 98 5.37 6.57 2.62
CA ALA A 98 5.73 7.54 3.65
C ALA A 98 6.33 8.85 3.08
N CYS A 99 7.04 8.75 1.95
CA CYS A 99 7.66 9.88 1.28
C CYS A 99 6.80 10.36 0.10
N ASP A 100 6.53 11.66 0.02
CA ASP A 100 5.72 12.24 -1.07
C ASP A 100 6.43 12.25 -2.44
N PHE A 101 7.63 11.70 -2.55
CA PHE A 101 8.29 11.41 -3.82
C PHE A 101 8.28 9.91 -4.16
N VAL A 102 7.56 9.09 -3.40
CA VAL A 102 7.48 7.64 -3.62
C VAL A 102 6.04 7.25 -3.91
N VAL A 103 5.87 6.37 -4.88
CA VAL A 103 4.61 5.64 -5.12
C VAL A 103 4.91 4.15 -5.17
N GLU A 104 4.07 3.33 -4.57
CA GLU A 104 4.21 1.88 -4.57
C GLU A 104 3.25 1.27 -5.60
N GLY A 105 3.75 0.36 -6.42
CA GLY A 105 2.95 -0.47 -7.31
C GLY A 105 2.95 -1.92 -6.85
N VAL A 106 1.77 -2.54 -6.83
CA VAL A 106 1.61 -3.98 -6.62
C VAL A 106 0.71 -4.56 -7.72
N PRO A 107 0.84 -5.85 -8.07
CA PRO A 107 -0.06 -6.50 -9.01
C PRO A 107 -1.52 -6.39 -8.54
N PHE A 108 -2.43 -5.98 -9.43
CA PHE A 108 -3.85 -5.88 -9.09
C PHE A 108 -4.47 -7.24 -8.74
N GLN A 109 -4.00 -8.30 -9.39
CA GLN A 109 -4.28 -9.68 -9.04
C GLN A 109 -2.97 -10.38 -8.69
N PRO A 110 -2.97 -11.24 -7.66
CA PRO A 110 -1.77 -12.00 -7.35
C PRO A 110 -1.47 -13.02 -8.46
N TYR A 111 -0.19 -13.27 -8.69
CA TYR A 111 0.31 -14.32 -9.55
C TYR A 111 0.05 -15.71 -8.95
N GLY A 112 0.35 -16.77 -9.72
CA GLY A 112 0.24 -18.16 -9.25
C GLY A 112 -1.11 -18.82 -9.52
N PHE A 113 -2.02 -18.12 -10.18
CA PHE A 113 -3.22 -18.71 -10.77
C PHE A 113 -2.82 -19.47 -12.05
N LEU A 114 -2.45 -20.74 -11.91
CA LEU A 114 -2.50 -21.68 -13.03
C LEU A 114 -3.94 -22.23 -13.09
N PRO A 115 -4.65 -22.11 -14.22
CA PRO A 115 -5.95 -22.75 -14.40
C PRO A 115 -5.87 -24.28 -14.29
#